data_AF-F8WVW1-F1
#
_entry.id   AF-F8WVW1-F1
#
_cell.length_a   1.000
_cell.length_b   1.000
_cell.length_c   1.000
_cell.angle_alpha   90.00
_cell.angle_beta   90.00
_cell.angle_gamma   90.00
#
_symmetry.space_group_name_H-M   'P 1'
#
loop_
_entity.id
_entity.type
_entity.pdbx_description
1 polymer ?
#
loop_
_entity_poly.entity_id
_entity_poly.type
_entity_poly.pdbx_seq_one_letter_code
_entity_poly.pdbx_strand_id
1 'polypeptide(L)'
;MDVTTLISIFIAVLTAVCAIFGLIIQRKTEKIKIIESQLSEKKYMAYADLVGMFYNILKDVKKEKKSDSTIMTERMLEAKKDLFIYGSDEVFRKFNEWLCYTNEYKDDNKHMKYFLELMLLIRKDMRNNKTFITKTDIMINLIQNRKEVEQMKHYWE
;
A
#
# COMPACT_ATOMS: atom_id res chain seq x y z
N MET A 1 9.08 -64.12 11.74
CA MET A 1 8.32 -62.89 11.48
C MET A 1 8.37 -62.67 9.99
N ASP A 2 7.24 -62.78 9.31
CA ASP A 2 7.22 -62.80 7.84
C ASP A 2 7.53 -61.43 7.26
N VAL A 3 8.25 -61.39 6.14
CA VAL A 3 8.68 -60.14 5.47
C VAL A 3 7.49 -59.20 5.21
N THR A 4 6.31 -59.75 4.94
CA THR A 4 5.05 -59.02 4.77
C THR A 4 4.61 -58.25 6.02
N THR A 5 4.77 -58.84 7.22
CA THR A 5 4.42 -58.17 8.49
C THR A 5 5.36 -57.00 8.79
N LEU A 6 6.64 -57.14 8.45
CA LEU A 6 7.67 -56.11 8.66
C LEU A 6 7.43 -54.90 7.73
N ILE A 7 7.06 -55.16 6.47
CA ILE A 7 6.65 -54.13 5.51
C ILE A 7 5.40 -53.38 5.98
N SER A 8 4.38 -54.09 6.47
CA SER A 8 3.14 -53.47 6.96
C SER A 8 3.37 -52.54 8.16
N ILE A 9 4.24 -52.92 9.10
CA ILE A 9 4.61 -52.05 10.24
C ILE A 9 5.34 -50.80 9.74
N PHE A 10 6.25 -50.96 8.78
CA PHE A 10 6.98 -49.82 8.21
C PHE A 10 6.03 -48.82 7.51
N ILE A 11 5.07 -49.31 6.73
CA ILE A 11 4.05 -48.46 6.08
C ILE A 11 3.18 -47.75 7.12
N ALA A 12 2.79 -48.42 8.20
CA ALA A 12 2.00 -47.81 9.26
C ALA A 12 2.75 -46.68 9.97
N VAL A 13 4.03 -46.90 10.28
CA VAL A 13 4.91 -45.87 10.87
C VAL A 13 5.09 -44.70 9.91
N LEU A 14 5.37 -44.98 8.63
CA LEU A 14 5.54 -43.94 7.61
C LEU A 14 4.27 -43.09 7.45
N THR A 15 3.10 -43.72 7.44
CA THR A 15 1.80 -43.03 7.35
C THR A 15 1.56 -42.13 8.56
N ALA A 16 1.87 -42.61 9.77
CA ALA A 16 1.75 -41.80 10.98
C ALA A 16 2.69 -40.59 10.96
N VAL A 17 3.93 -40.79 10.50
CA VAL A 17 4.93 -39.71 10.37
C VAL A 17 4.46 -38.66 9.35
N CYS A 18 3.98 -39.08 8.19
CA CYS A 18 3.43 -38.19 7.17
C CYS A 18 2.23 -37.38 7.69
N ALA A 19 1.33 -37.99 8.46
CA ALA A 19 0.20 -37.31 9.08
C ALA A 19 0.65 -36.23 10.08
N ILE A 20 1.63 -36.55 10.94
CA ILE A 20 2.21 -35.60 11.91
C ILE A 20 2.86 -34.41 11.18
N PHE A 21 3.67 -34.68 10.15
CA PHE A 21 4.30 -33.61 9.35
C PHE A 21 3.26 -32.74 8.64
N GLY A 22 2.22 -33.35 8.06
CA GLY A 22 1.13 -32.62 7.41
C GLY A 22 0.47 -31.62 8.36
N LEU A 23 0.16 -32.05 9.60
CA LEU A 23 -0.43 -31.18 10.63
C LEU A 23 0.50 -30.04 11.05
N ILE A 24 1.80 -30.29 11.18
CA ILE A 24 2.79 -29.25 11.56
C ILE A 24 2.89 -28.21 10.44
N ILE A 25 3.00 -28.64 9.18
CA ILE A 25 3.09 -27.73 8.03
C ILE A 25 1.82 -26.90 7.93
N GLN A 26 0.64 -27.53 7.98
CA GLN A 26 -0.63 -26.84 7.89
C GLN A 26 -0.76 -25.74 8.96
N ARG A 27 -0.44 -26.04 10.23
CA ARG A 27 -0.49 -25.06 11.32
C ARG A 27 0.48 -23.89 11.11
N LYS A 28 1.68 -24.15 10.59
CA LYS A 28 2.66 -23.09 10.28
C LYS A 28 2.16 -22.21 9.14
N THR A 29 1.63 -22.80 8.07
CA THR A 29 1.09 -22.08 6.92
C THR A 29 -0.11 -21.22 7.31
N GLU A 30 -1.03 -21.72 8.13
CA GLU A 30 -2.17 -20.96 8.63
C GLU A 30 -1.74 -19.73 9.45
N LYS A 31 -0.77 -19.90 10.36
CA LYS A 31 -0.23 -18.78 11.14
C LYS A 31 0.41 -17.72 10.26
N ILE A 32 1.23 -18.12 9.28
CA ILE A 32 1.86 -17.20 8.33
C ILE A 32 0.78 -16.44 7.55
N LYS A 33 -0.22 -17.16 7.03
CA LYS A 33 -1.33 -16.56 6.28
C LYS A 33 -2.13 -15.56 7.12
N ILE A 34 -2.38 -15.85 8.40
CA ILE A 34 -3.08 -14.92 9.31
C ILE A 34 -2.24 -13.66 9.53
N ILE A 35 -0.95 -13.82 9.82
CA ILE A 35 -0.03 -12.69 10.04
C ILE A 35 0.07 -11.83 8.78
N GLU A 36 0.26 -12.45 7.61
CA GLU A 36 0.30 -11.76 6.31
C GLU A 36 -1.01 -11.05 6.01
N SER A 37 -2.16 -11.68 6.30
CA SER A 37 -3.48 -11.08 6.11
C SER A 37 -3.66 -9.85 7.00
N GLN A 38 -3.30 -9.95 8.28
CA GLN A 38 -3.40 -8.84 9.23
C GLN A 38 -2.43 -7.71 8.87
N LEU A 39 -1.20 -8.03 8.50
CA LEU A 39 -0.22 -7.05 8.05
C LEU A 39 -0.69 -6.35 6.77
N SER A 40 -1.25 -7.12 5.83
CA SER A 40 -1.83 -6.60 4.59
C SER A 40 -3.03 -5.70 4.86
N GLU A 41 -3.87 -6.04 5.85
CA GLU A 41 -5.00 -5.22 6.25
C GLU A 41 -4.53 -3.90 6.89
N LYS A 42 -3.54 -3.95 7.79
CA LYS A 42 -2.97 -2.74 8.40
C LYS A 42 -2.26 -1.85 7.37
N LYS A 43 -1.53 -2.45 6.43
CA LYS A 43 -0.95 -1.76 5.28
C LYS A 43 -2.02 -1.10 4.40
N TYR A 44 -3.12 -1.80 4.14
CA TYR A 44 -4.28 -1.23 3.44
C TYR A 44 -4.81 0.00 4.17
N MET A 45 -5.02 -0.10 5.49
CA MET A 45 -5.53 1.02 6.30
C MET A 45 -4.57 2.22 6.27
N ALA A 46 -3.28 2.00 6.50
CA ALA A 46 -2.26 3.06 6.47
C ALA A 46 -2.26 3.83 5.14
N TYR A 47 -2.37 3.11 4.02
CA TYR A 47 -2.42 3.72 2.69
C TYR A 47 -3.77 4.38 2.40
N ALA A 48 -4.88 3.78 2.85
CA ALA A 48 -6.20 4.38 2.73
C ALA A 48 -6.30 5.69 3.51
N ASP A 49 -5.74 5.76 4.69
CA ASP A 49 -5.73 6.97 5.53
C ASP A 49 -4.86 8.07 4.91
N LEU A 50 -3.66 7.72 4.42
CA LEU A 50 -2.80 8.66 3.69
C LEU A 50 -3.48 9.21 2.44
N VAL A 51 -4.07 8.34 1.61
CA VAL A 51 -4.80 8.76 0.41
C VAL A 51 -6.05 9.57 0.77
N GLY A 52 -6.79 9.14 1.79
CA GLY A 52 -7.99 9.80 2.28
C GLY A 52 -7.71 11.22 2.77
N MET A 53 -6.58 11.43 3.44
CA MET A 53 -6.10 12.76 3.82
C MET A 53 -5.96 13.67 2.59
N PHE A 54 -5.36 13.21 1.49
CA PHE A 54 -5.24 14.01 0.26
C PHE A 54 -6.59 14.36 -0.37
N TYR A 55 -7.51 13.41 -0.45
CA TYR A 55 -8.85 13.67 -0.99
C TYR A 55 -9.66 14.60 -0.08
N ASN A 56 -9.43 14.58 1.23
CA ASN A 56 -10.04 15.53 2.16
C ASN A 56 -9.55 16.96 1.90
N ILE A 57 -8.25 17.16 1.67
CA ILE A 57 -7.71 18.48 1.27
C ILE A 57 -8.38 18.94 -0.03
N LEU A 58 -8.43 18.06 -1.04
CA LEU A 58 -9.05 18.38 -2.33
C LEU A 58 -10.53 18.76 -2.18
N LYS A 59 -11.25 18.05 -1.32
CA LYS A 59 -12.65 18.33 -1.00
C LYS A 59 -12.81 19.70 -0.33
N ASP A 60 -11.93 20.06 0.59
CA ASP A 60 -11.98 21.35 1.29
C ASP A 60 -11.68 22.51 0.34
N VAL A 61 -10.69 22.34 -0.54
CA VAL A 61 -10.37 23.29 -1.62
C VAL A 61 -11.57 23.47 -2.57
N LYS A 62 -12.18 22.37 -3.05
CA LYS A 62 -13.36 22.43 -3.94
C LYS A 62 -14.60 23.06 -3.29
N LYS A 63 -14.68 23.09 -1.96
CA LYS A 63 -15.79 23.68 -1.20
C LYS A 63 -15.47 25.08 -0.66
N GLU A 64 -14.32 25.65 -1.01
CA GLU A 64 -13.83 26.93 -0.47
C GLU A 64 -13.83 26.99 1.06
N LYS A 65 -13.70 25.84 1.72
CA LYS A 65 -13.63 25.76 3.18
C LYS A 65 -12.19 25.95 3.62
N LYS A 66 -11.98 26.84 4.60
CA LYS A 66 -10.69 26.88 5.32
C LYS A 66 -10.52 25.56 6.05
N SER A 67 -9.53 24.77 5.65
CA SER A 67 -9.12 23.58 6.40
C SER A 67 -8.57 24.00 7.76
N ASP A 68 -8.97 23.32 8.83
CA ASP A 68 -8.39 23.50 10.15
C ASP A 68 -6.92 23.02 10.15
N SER A 69 -5.98 23.94 10.34
CA SER A 69 -4.55 23.66 10.29
C SER A 69 -4.09 22.70 11.39
N THR A 70 -4.79 22.66 12.52
CA THR A 70 -4.46 21.77 13.65
C THR A 70 -4.81 20.34 13.29
N ILE A 71 -6.05 20.13 12.84
CA ILE A 71 -6.54 18.81 12.40
C ILE A 71 -5.69 18.27 11.25
N MET A 72 -5.26 19.14 10.34
CA MET A 72 -4.42 18.76 9.21
C MET A 72 -3.02 18.31 9.65
N THR A 73 -2.45 18.97 10.66
CA THR A 73 -1.14 18.62 11.22
C THR A 73 -1.20 17.28 11.96
N GLU A 74 -2.24 17.04 12.75
CA GLU A 74 -2.46 15.75 13.43
C GLU A 74 -2.58 14.61 12.42
N ARG A 75 -3.42 14.76 11.39
CA ARG A 75 -3.56 13.75 10.33
C ARG A 75 -2.26 13.48 9.58
N MET A 76 -1.45 14.51 9.35
CA MET A 76 -0.12 14.35 8.75
C MET A 76 0.81 13.51 9.64
N LEU A 77 0.80 13.73 10.95
CA LEU A 77 1.61 12.96 11.89
C LEU A 77 1.14 11.51 12.01
N GLU A 78 -0.19 11.29 12.00
CA GLU A 78 -0.77 9.95 11.98
C GLU A 78 -0.38 9.20 10.70
N ALA A 79 -0.54 9.82 9.54
CA ALA A 79 -0.14 9.23 8.26
C ALA A 79 1.36 8.91 8.21
N LYS A 80 2.23 9.77 8.76
CA LYS A 80 3.67 9.50 8.89
C LYS A 80 3.94 8.27 9.77
N LYS A 81 3.29 8.18 10.92
CA LYS A 81 3.42 7.05 11.86
C LYS A 81 2.96 5.75 11.21
N ASP A 82 1.79 5.74 10.60
CA ASP A 82 1.22 4.51 10.01
C ASP A 82 2.01 4.08 8.77
N LEU A 83 2.50 5.03 7.97
CA LEU A 83 3.37 4.74 6.85
C LEU A 83 4.72 4.18 7.29
N PHE A 84 5.29 4.68 8.40
CA PHE A 84 6.53 4.15 8.97
C PHE A 84 6.39 2.70 9.45
N ILE A 85 5.25 2.35 10.04
CA ILE A 85 5.03 1.00 10.60
C ILE A 85 4.67 -0.01 9.51
N TYR A 86 3.78 0.37 8.57
CA TYR A 86 3.15 -0.59 7.65
C TYR A 86 3.47 -0.35 6.17
N GLY A 87 4.02 0.81 5.82
CA GLY A 87 4.36 1.13 4.44
C GLY A 87 5.61 0.39 3.96
N SER A 88 5.65 0.05 2.67
CA SER A 88 6.89 -0.38 2.01
C SER A 88 7.93 0.74 1.98
N ASP A 89 9.21 0.33 1.99
CA ASP A 89 10.36 1.25 1.94
C ASP A 89 10.30 2.22 0.76
N GLU A 90 9.82 1.75 -0.40
CA GLU A 90 9.72 2.57 -1.61
C GLU A 90 8.69 3.68 -1.41
N VAL A 91 7.50 3.34 -0.90
CA VAL A 91 6.44 4.33 -0.61
C VAL A 91 6.89 5.30 0.47
N PHE A 92 7.51 4.81 1.55
CA PHE A 92 8.03 5.65 2.62
C PHE A 92 9.05 6.67 2.10
N ARG A 93 10.00 6.22 1.27
CA ARG A 93 11.00 7.08 0.65
C ARG A 93 10.36 8.11 -0.28
N LYS A 94 9.41 7.69 -1.11
CA LYS A 94 8.74 8.58 -2.08
C LYS A 94 7.88 9.62 -1.37
N PHE A 95 7.26 9.27 -0.25
CA PHE A 95 6.52 10.21 0.59
C PHE A 95 7.44 11.26 1.21
N ASN A 96 8.60 10.84 1.74
CA ASN A 96 9.58 11.79 2.27
C ASN A 96 10.14 12.71 1.18
N GLU A 97 10.43 12.17 -0.01
CA GLU A 97 10.86 12.97 -1.17
C GLU A 97 9.82 14.04 -1.50
N TRP A 98 8.54 13.66 -1.58
CA TRP A 98 7.44 14.60 -1.80
C TRP A 98 7.36 15.67 -0.70
N LEU A 99 7.41 15.27 0.58
CA LEU A 99 7.34 16.21 1.71
C LEU A 99 8.52 17.20 1.71
N CYS A 100 9.75 16.72 1.56
CA CYS A 100 10.93 17.57 1.48
C CYS A 100 10.82 18.56 0.31
N TYR A 101 10.43 18.07 -0.87
CA TYR A 101 10.27 18.90 -2.06
C TYR A 101 9.22 19.99 -1.86
N THR A 102 8.07 19.65 -1.28
CA THR A 102 7.00 20.63 -0.98
C THR A 102 7.40 21.70 0.03
N ASN A 103 8.33 21.39 0.94
CA ASN A 103 8.81 22.34 1.92
C ASN A 103 9.87 23.29 1.35
N GLU A 104 10.75 22.76 0.49
CA GLU A 104 11.88 23.51 -0.10
C GLU A 104 11.46 24.40 -1.27
N TYR A 105 10.51 23.96 -2.11
CA TYR A 105 10.21 24.58 -3.41
C TYR A 105 8.75 25.02 -3.59
N LYS A 106 8.17 25.73 -2.62
CA LYS A 106 6.71 25.99 -2.47
C LYS A 106 5.91 26.39 -3.72
N ASP A 107 6.53 27.07 -4.70
CA ASP A 107 5.87 27.57 -5.91
C ASP A 107 6.19 26.74 -7.17
N ASP A 108 6.83 25.58 -7.02
CA ASP A 108 7.21 24.71 -8.13
C ASP A 108 6.09 23.73 -8.49
N ASN A 109 5.66 23.78 -9.75
CA ASN A 109 4.65 22.89 -10.30
C ASN A 109 5.03 21.39 -10.23
N LYS A 110 6.31 21.05 -10.04
CA LYS A 110 6.78 19.68 -9.85
C LYS A 110 6.25 19.01 -8.59
N HIS A 111 5.67 19.73 -7.63
CA HIS A 111 4.95 19.11 -6.51
C HIS A 111 3.91 18.08 -6.99
N MET A 112 3.22 18.40 -8.09
CA MET A 112 2.21 17.53 -8.67
C MET A 112 2.84 16.24 -9.22
N LYS A 113 4.01 16.33 -9.84
CA LYS A 113 4.76 15.16 -10.33
C LYS A 113 5.05 14.18 -9.20
N TYR A 114 5.65 14.66 -8.11
CA TYR A 114 6.00 13.84 -6.96
C TYR A 114 4.77 13.23 -6.28
N PHE A 115 3.69 14.01 -6.16
CA PHE A 115 2.41 13.52 -5.66
C PHE A 115 1.85 12.37 -6.52
N LEU A 116 1.78 12.54 -7.84
CA LEU A 116 1.27 11.52 -8.75
C LEU A 116 2.14 10.25 -8.74
N GLU A 117 3.46 10.40 -8.61
CA GLU A 117 4.39 9.28 -8.45
C GLU A 117 4.14 8.50 -7.15
N LEU A 118 3.95 9.21 -6.03
CA LEU A 118 3.59 8.60 -4.76
C LEU A 118 2.28 7.81 -4.86
N MET A 119 1.24 8.40 -5.45
CA MET A 119 -0.07 7.77 -5.63
C MET A 119 0.01 6.50 -6.49
N LEU A 120 0.78 6.54 -7.57
CA LEU A 120 1.04 5.36 -8.39
C LEU A 120 1.78 4.27 -7.63
N LEU A 121 2.76 4.67 -6.82
CA LEU A 121 3.58 3.72 -6.08
C LEU A 121 2.77 3.01 -5.01
N ILE A 122 1.95 3.74 -4.25
CA ILE A 122 0.97 3.17 -3.30
C ILE A 122 0.08 2.15 -4.03
N ARG A 123 -0.46 2.51 -5.20
CA ARG A 123 -1.35 1.62 -5.96
C ARG A 123 -0.65 0.37 -6.49
N LYS A 124 0.61 0.50 -6.95
CA LYS A 124 1.44 -0.62 -7.38
C LYS A 124 1.69 -1.58 -6.22
N ASP A 125 2.10 -1.04 -5.08
CA ASP A 125 2.42 -1.83 -3.90
C ASP A 125 1.19 -2.59 -3.39
N MET A 126 0.02 -1.95 -3.37
CA MET A 126 -1.25 -2.60 -3.01
C MET A 126 -1.73 -3.69 -3.97
N ARG A 127 -1.29 -3.65 -5.22
CA ARG A 127 -1.71 -4.61 -6.26
C ARG A 127 -0.57 -5.54 -6.68
N ASN A 128 0.51 -5.62 -5.89
CA ASN A 128 1.70 -6.39 -6.21
C ASN A 128 2.22 -6.09 -7.64
N ASN A 129 2.46 -4.81 -7.91
CA ASN A 129 2.92 -4.25 -9.19
C ASN A 129 1.96 -4.40 -10.38
N LYS A 130 0.73 -4.89 -10.18
CA LYS A 130 -0.28 -5.02 -11.24
C LYS A 130 -1.21 -3.81 -11.29
N THR A 131 -0.80 -2.75 -12.01
CA THR A 131 -1.69 -1.62 -12.31
C THR A 131 -1.45 -1.06 -13.70
N PHE A 132 -2.54 -0.78 -14.41
CA PHE A 132 -2.54 -0.07 -15.70
C PHE A 132 -2.88 1.41 -15.55
N ILE A 133 -3.21 1.85 -14.33
CA ILE A 133 -3.47 3.26 -14.03
C ILE A 133 -2.18 4.05 -14.17
N THR A 134 -2.25 5.15 -14.90
CA THR A 134 -1.16 6.09 -15.18
C THR A 134 -1.32 7.38 -14.37
N LYS A 135 -0.30 8.26 -14.39
CA LYS A 135 -0.38 9.61 -13.81
C LYS A 135 -1.55 10.40 -14.41
N THR A 136 -1.75 10.26 -15.72
CA THR A 136 -2.83 10.90 -16.48
C THR A 136 -4.20 10.42 -16.01
N ASP A 137 -4.38 9.11 -15.77
CA ASP A 137 -5.66 8.57 -15.26
C ASP A 137 -6.00 9.13 -13.88
N ILE A 138 -4.98 9.28 -13.00
CA ILE A 138 -5.16 9.89 -11.69
C ILE A 138 -5.56 11.36 -11.85
N MET A 139 -4.89 12.12 -12.72
CA MET A 139 -5.26 13.52 -12.95
C MET A 139 -6.66 13.68 -13.55
N ILE A 140 -7.05 12.80 -14.47
CA ILE A 140 -8.42 12.75 -14.99
C ILE A 140 -9.42 12.46 -13.86
N ASN A 141 -9.08 11.62 -12.90
CA ASN A 141 -9.95 11.40 -11.74
C ASN A 141 -10.11 12.65 -10.85
N LEU A 142 -9.05 13.43 -10.66
CA LEU A 142 -9.07 14.60 -9.77
C LEU A 142 -9.77 15.81 -10.40
N ILE A 143 -9.45 16.11 -11.67
CA ILE A 143 -9.98 17.26 -12.41
C ILE A 143 -11.32 16.93 -13.10
N GLN A 144 -11.47 15.70 -13.61
CA GLN A 144 -12.65 15.25 -14.35
C GLN A 144 -12.86 15.96 -15.70
N ASN A 145 -11.82 16.62 -16.23
CA ASN A 145 -11.81 17.28 -17.54
C ASN A 145 -10.58 16.84 -18.35
N ARG A 146 -10.80 16.03 -19.39
CA ARG A 146 -9.70 15.47 -20.19
C ARG A 146 -8.92 16.52 -20.98
N LYS A 147 -9.58 17.56 -21.50
CA LYS A 147 -8.92 18.61 -22.30
C LYS A 147 -7.97 19.42 -21.45
N GLU A 148 -8.40 19.77 -20.24
CA GLU A 148 -7.62 20.51 -19.26
C GLU A 148 -6.41 19.70 -18.78
N VAL A 149 -6.60 18.42 -18.48
CA VAL A 149 -5.49 17.52 -18.11
C VAL A 149 -4.43 17.45 -19.22
N GLU A 150 -4.83 17.39 -20.49
CA GLU A 150 -3.88 17.37 -21.61
C GLU A 150 -3.08 18.67 -21.72
N GLN A 151 -3.70 19.82 -21.46
CA GLN A 151 -3.03 21.13 -21.46
C GLN A 151 -2.03 21.30 -20.31
N MET A 152 -2.22 20.56 -19.22
CA MET A 152 -1.41 20.64 -18.01
C MET A 152 -0.33 19.53 -17.95
N LYS A 153 -0.30 18.65 -18.95
CA LYS A 153 0.52 17.43 -18.95
C LYS A 153 2.02 17.70 -18.74
N HIS A 154 2.52 18.82 -19.28
CA HIS A 154 3.92 19.24 -19.14
C HIS A 154 4.35 19.54 -17.70
N TYR A 155 3.42 19.71 -16.75
CA TYR A 155 3.75 19.95 -15.35
C TYR A 155 4.15 18.68 -14.58
N TRP A 156 3.85 17.48 -15.09
CA TRP A 156 4.09 16.22 -14.35
C TRP A 156 4.63 15.04 -15.17
N GLU A 157 4.87 15.22 -16.47
CA GLU A 157 5.64 14.28 -17.29
C GLU A 157 7.10 14.16 -16.80
#